data_AF-A0A0F9E715-F1
#
_entry.id   AF-A0A0F9E715-F1
#
_cell.length_a   1.000
_cell.length_b   1.000
_cell.length_c   1.000
_cell.angle_alpha   90.00
_cell.angle_beta   90.00
_cell.angle_gamma   90.00
#
_symmetry.space_group_name_H-M   'P 1'
#
loop_
_entity.id
_entity.type
_entity.pdbx_description
1 polymer ?
#
loop_
_entity_poly.entity_id
_entity_poly.type
_entity_poly.pdbx_seq_one_letter_code
_entity_poly.pdbx_strand_id
1 'polypeptide(L)'
;FETLDAMGANFINSCLEQFAATLKDGAQQYSTFTETEKNLEVVMAILSNYVPNCLVRAEVSCPIDQLNVGEKISSEDFAKKMVRAVEIAKVEPHRAVTHNKGIMNGIDAVILATGNDFRAVEAGIHAYAAKDGQYSSLTHAEVENGIFRFWIEVPLALGTVGGLTSLHPLVKLALEILGKPSAETLMQIVAVAGLAQNFAALRSLVTTGIQEGHMKMHLLNILNQLGATEDEKVTLTEHFKKNAATHSAVVTAFKKLRTS
;
A
#
# COMPACT_ATOMS: atom_id res chain seq x y z
N PHE A 1 2.09 5.05 -23.21
CA PHE A 1 3.43 5.67 -23.30
C PHE A 1 4.37 4.81 -22.49
N GLU A 2 5.50 4.40 -23.05
CA GLU A 2 6.58 3.74 -22.31
C GLU A 2 7.54 4.84 -21.84
N THR A 3 7.56 5.10 -20.54
CA THR A 3 8.28 6.25 -19.94
C THR A 3 9.59 5.84 -19.25
N LEU A 4 10.00 4.58 -19.44
CA LEU A 4 11.19 3.97 -18.84
C LEU A 4 11.21 4.20 -17.32
N ASP A 5 12.27 4.84 -16.81
CA ASP A 5 12.48 5.10 -15.39
C ASP A 5 11.78 6.37 -14.87
N ALA A 6 11.05 7.10 -15.72
CA ALA A 6 10.29 8.27 -15.31
C ALA A 6 8.81 7.92 -15.12
N MET A 7 8.15 8.59 -14.16
CA MET A 7 6.68 8.58 -14.09
C MET A 7 6.07 9.15 -15.40
N GLY A 8 6.73 10.14 -15.98
CA GLY A 8 6.44 10.62 -17.35
C GLY A 8 5.25 11.57 -17.49
N ALA A 9 4.64 12.07 -16.41
CA ALA A 9 3.49 12.97 -16.47
C ALA A 9 3.70 14.18 -17.41
N ASN A 10 4.80 14.92 -17.24
CA ASN A 10 5.11 16.08 -18.09
C ASN A 10 5.32 15.69 -19.56
N PHE A 11 6.05 14.59 -19.79
CA PHE A 11 6.30 14.08 -21.13
C PHE A 11 5.00 13.69 -21.84
N ILE A 12 4.14 12.93 -21.15
CA ILE A 12 2.84 12.50 -21.67
C ILE A 12 1.97 13.71 -22.00
N ASN A 13 1.92 14.72 -21.11
CA ASN A 13 1.13 15.92 -21.36
C ASN A 13 1.61 16.68 -22.60
N SER A 14 2.93 16.87 -22.76
CA SER A 14 3.48 17.49 -23.97
C SER A 14 3.16 16.69 -25.23
N CYS A 15 3.20 15.35 -25.19
CA CYS A 15 2.76 14.52 -26.31
C CYS A 15 1.27 14.67 -26.61
N LEU A 16 0.42 14.73 -25.58
CA LEU A 16 -1.03 14.88 -25.74
C LEU A 16 -1.39 16.26 -26.29
N GLU A 17 -0.70 17.32 -25.86
CA GLU A 17 -0.84 18.67 -26.41
C GLU A 17 -0.47 18.70 -27.90
N GLN A 18 0.61 18.00 -28.29
CA GLN A 18 1.00 17.87 -29.69
C GLN A 18 -0.03 17.05 -30.49
N PHE A 19 -0.56 15.96 -29.92
CA PHE A 19 -1.63 15.18 -30.56
C PHE A 19 -2.91 16.01 -30.74
N ALA A 20 -3.25 16.86 -29.79
CA ALA A 20 -4.38 17.78 -29.92
C ALA A 20 -4.21 18.74 -31.09
N ALA A 21 -3.00 19.31 -31.26
CA ALA A 21 -2.69 20.15 -32.42
C ALA A 21 -2.80 19.35 -33.73
N THR A 22 -2.17 18.17 -33.80
CA THR A 22 -2.21 17.31 -34.99
C THR A 22 -3.62 16.85 -35.34
N LEU A 23 -4.48 16.57 -34.34
CA LEU A 23 -5.87 16.21 -34.57
C LEU A 23 -6.66 17.36 -35.20
N LYS A 24 -6.46 18.59 -34.71
CA LYS A 24 -7.10 19.79 -35.29
C LYS A 24 -6.65 20.03 -36.72
N ASP A 25 -5.35 19.96 -36.98
CA ASP A 25 -4.79 20.13 -38.32
C ASP A 25 -5.30 19.04 -39.28
N GLY A 26 -5.37 17.79 -38.81
CA GLY A 26 -5.90 16.67 -39.57
C GLY A 26 -7.39 16.82 -39.88
N ALA A 27 -8.20 17.31 -38.92
CA ALA A 27 -9.62 17.56 -39.13
C ALA A 27 -9.86 18.61 -40.23
N GLN A 28 -9.06 19.68 -40.28
CA GLN A 28 -9.13 20.71 -41.33
C GLN A 28 -8.85 20.16 -42.73
N GLN A 29 -7.96 19.17 -42.84
CA GLN A 29 -7.54 18.57 -44.10
C GLN A 29 -8.42 17.39 -44.53
N TYR A 30 -9.26 16.86 -43.64
CA TYR A 30 -10.06 15.68 -43.93
C TYR A 30 -11.29 16.03 -44.78
N SER A 31 -11.27 15.60 -46.05
CA SER A 31 -12.21 16.01 -47.09
C SER A 31 -13.68 15.63 -46.83
N THR A 32 -13.93 14.64 -45.97
CA THR A 32 -15.28 14.14 -45.70
C THR A 32 -15.98 14.94 -44.60
N PHE A 33 -15.25 15.75 -43.82
CA PHE A 33 -15.85 16.59 -42.78
C PHE A 33 -16.50 17.83 -43.37
N THR A 34 -17.67 18.18 -42.83
CA THR A 34 -18.33 19.47 -43.05
C THR A 34 -17.54 20.60 -42.38
N GLU A 35 -17.82 21.86 -42.77
CA GLU A 35 -17.16 23.03 -42.16
C GLU A 35 -17.34 23.12 -40.64
N THR A 36 -18.49 22.64 -40.12
CA THR A 36 -18.73 22.57 -38.67
C THR A 36 -17.87 21.49 -38.01
N GLU A 37 -17.75 20.32 -38.63
CA GLU A 37 -16.93 19.21 -38.10
C GLU A 37 -15.42 19.49 -38.16
N LYS A 38 -14.97 20.30 -39.14
CA LYS A 38 -13.58 20.77 -39.21
C LYS A 38 -13.21 21.68 -38.04
N ASN A 39 -14.19 22.43 -37.51
CA ASN A 39 -13.99 23.37 -36.41
C ASN A 39 -14.02 22.66 -35.04
N LEU A 40 -13.19 21.61 -34.91
CA LEU A 40 -13.13 20.75 -33.74
C LEU A 40 -12.54 21.48 -32.53
N GLU A 41 -13.27 21.41 -31.42
CA GLU A 41 -12.80 21.86 -30.12
C GLU A 41 -12.17 20.69 -29.35
N VAL A 42 -10.87 20.78 -29.06
CA VAL A 42 -10.24 19.88 -28.10
C VAL A 42 -10.42 20.48 -26.71
N VAL A 43 -11.21 19.80 -25.88
CA VAL A 43 -11.54 20.25 -24.52
C VAL A 43 -10.32 20.19 -23.59
N MET A 44 -9.55 19.11 -23.63
CA MET A 44 -8.36 18.93 -22.79
C MET A 44 -7.40 17.89 -23.38
N ALA A 45 -6.13 18.04 -23.01
CA ALA A 45 -5.05 17.12 -23.33
C ALA A 45 -4.26 16.86 -22.04
N ILE A 46 -4.58 15.78 -21.34
CA ILE A 46 -4.03 15.49 -20.01
C ILE A 46 -3.92 13.98 -19.81
N LEU A 47 -2.88 13.54 -19.09
CA LEU A 47 -2.74 12.14 -18.70
C LEU A 47 -3.92 11.67 -17.82
N SER A 48 -4.08 10.35 -17.76
CA SER A 48 -4.94 9.68 -16.76
C SER A 48 -4.06 9.05 -15.67
N ASN A 49 -4.39 9.29 -14.40
CA ASN A 49 -3.80 8.55 -13.28
C ASN A 49 -4.41 7.14 -13.13
N TYR A 50 -5.55 6.87 -13.78
CA TYR A 50 -6.07 5.53 -13.89
C TYR A 50 -5.32 4.77 -14.98
N VAL A 51 -4.35 3.95 -14.55
CA VAL A 51 -3.42 3.19 -15.41
C VAL A 51 -3.60 1.67 -15.23
N PRO A 52 -4.78 1.10 -15.55
CA PRO A 52 -5.08 -0.31 -15.29
C PRO A 52 -4.16 -1.30 -16.03
N ASN A 53 -3.46 -0.84 -17.06
CA ASN A 53 -2.51 -1.63 -17.85
C ASN A 53 -1.08 -1.63 -17.29
N CYS A 54 -0.78 -0.78 -16.29
CA CYS A 54 0.51 -0.74 -15.61
C CYS A 54 0.41 -1.54 -14.30
N LEU A 55 0.12 -2.83 -14.44
CA LEU A 55 -0.26 -3.70 -13.33
C LEU A 55 0.96 -4.41 -12.75
N VAL A 56 1.10 -4.36 -11.43
CA VAL A 56 2.10 -5.14 -10.71
C VAL A 56 1.42 -6.19 -9.87
N ARG A 57 1.91 -7.42 -10.00
CA ARG A 57 1.50 -8.57 -9.18
C ARG A 57 2.64 -8.97 -8.25
N ALA A 58 2.31 -9.13 -6.97
CA ALA A 58 3.21 -9.71 -5.97
C ALA A 58 2.48 -10.85 -5.24
N GLU A 59 3.19 -11.93 -4.95
CA GLU A 59 2.61 -13.16 -4.38
C GLU A 59 3.55 -13.78 -3.36
N VAL A 60 2.97 -14.39 -2.33
CA VAL A 60 3.66 -15.28 -1.39
C VAL A 60 2.86 -16.57 -1.27
N SER A 61 3.56 -17.70 -1.15
CA SER A 61 2.93 -18.99 -0.91
C SER A 61 3.78 -19.88 -0.01
N CYS A 62 3.11 -20.75 0.73
CA CYS A 62 3.77 -21.80 1.53
C CYS A 62 2.81 -22.96 1.82
N PRO A 63 3.34 -24.17 2.05
CA PRO A 63 2.57 -25.25 2.66
C PRO A 63 1.95 -24.83 3.99
N ILE A 64 0.72 -25.26 4.27
CA ILE A 64 0.00 -24.86 5.49
C ILE A 64 0.77 -25.26 6.75
N ASP A 65 1.38 -26.45 6.76
CA ASP A 65 2.17 -26.95 7.89
C ASP A 65 3.42 -26.08 8.19
N GLN A 66 3.83 -25.21 7.27
CA GLN A 66 4.93 -24.27 7.44
C GLN A 66 4.48 -22.87 7.89
N LEU A 67 3.17 -22.62 8.01
CA LEU A 67 2.66 -21.35 8.52
C LEU A 67 2.98 -21.23 10.02
N ASN A 68 3.97 -20.39 10.36
CA ASN A 68 4.31 -20.12 11.76
C ASN A 68 3.36 -19.08 12.39
N VAL A 69 2.25 -19.56 12.95
CA VAL A 69 1.12 -18.72 13.42
C VAL A 69 1.04 -18.59 14.95
N GLY A 70 1.99 -19.18 15.67
CA GLY A 70 2.07 -19.19 17.13
C GLY A 70 1.12 -20.21 17.78
N GLU A 71 1.22 -20.39 19.10
CA GLU A 71 0.55 -21.49 19.83
C GLU A 71 -0.98 -21.31 19.97
N LYS A 72 -1.52 -20.11 19.73
CA LYS A 72 -2.94 -19.79 19.97
C LYS A 72 -3.88 -20.25 18.85
N ILE A 73 -3.37 -20.65 17.68
CA ILE A 73 -4.17 -21.03 16.51
C ILE A 73 -3.46 -22.09 15.68
N SER A 74 -4.20 -23.06 15.13
CA SER A 74 -3.64 -24.02 14.17
C SER A 74 -3.33 -23.33 12.83
N SER A 75 -2.38 -23.88 12.07
CA SER A 75 -2.04 -23.36 10.74
C SER A 75 -3.22 -23.44 9.77
N GLU A 76 -4.01 -24.51 9.86
CA GLU A 76 -5.22 -24.72 9.07
C GLU A 76 -6.28 -23.68 9.36
N ASP A 77 -6.55 -23.40 10.64
CA ASP A 77 -7.55 -22.40 11.03
C ASP A 77 -7.08 -20.99 10.71
N PHE A 78 -5.78 -20.72 10.82
CA PHE A 78 -5.20 -19.46 10.38
C PHE A 78 -5.41 -19.24 8.88
N ALA A 79 -5.03 -20.21 8.04
CA ALA A 79 -5.18 -20.14 6.59
C ALA A 79 -6.66 -19.93 6.21
N LYS A 80 -7.58 -20.70 6.80
CA LYS A 80 -9.03 -20.56 6.58
C LYS A 80 -9.53 -19.17 6.97
N LYS A 81 -9.11 -18.63 8.12
CA LYS A 81 -9.51 -17.28 8.55
C LYS A 81 -8.92 -16.20 7.66
N MET A 82 -7.69 -16.35 7.18
CA MET A 82 -7.07 -15.42 6.23
C MET A 82 -7.86 -15.36 4.92
N VAL A 83 -8.16 -16.52 4.32
CA VAL A 83 -9.00 -16.62 3.12
C VAL A 83 -10.36 -15.97 3.36
N ARG A 84 -11.03 -16.33 4.47
CA ARG A 84 -12.32 -15.77 4.84
C ARG A 84 -12.30 -14.25 5.03
N ALA A 85 -11.24 -13.71 5.64
CA ALA A 85 -11.11 -12.26 5.84
C ALA A 85 -10.97 -11.51 4.52
N VAL A 86 -10.25 -12.08 3.55
CA VAL A 86 -10.14 -11.54 2.19
C VAL A 86 -11.48 -11.65 1.45
N GLU A 87 -12.20 -12.77 1.57
CA GLU A 87 -13.54 -12.93 0.98
C GLU A 87 -14.52 -11.87 1.50
N ILE A 88 -14.52 -11.61 2.81
CA ILE A 88 -15.35 -10.54 3.40
C ILE A 88 -14.98 -9.19 2.77
N ALA A 89 -13.69 -8.88 2.64
CA ALA A 89 -13.24 -7.64 1.99
C ALA A 89 -13.54 -7.59 0.48
N LYS A 90 -13.77 -8.74 -0.18
CA LYS A 90 -14.18 -8.77 -1.59
C LYS A 90 -15.65 -8.40 -1.79
N VAL A 91 -16.52 -8.77 -0.85
CA VAL A 91 -17.98 -8.62 -0.98
C VAL A 91 -18.57 -7.43 -0.21
N GLU A 92 -17.90 -6.96 0.85
CA GLU A 92 -18.39 -5.87 1.70
C GLU A 92 -17.53 -4.60 1.53
N PRO A 93 -18.02 -3.58 0.80
CA PRO A 93 -17.28 -2.34 0.55
C PRO A 93 -16.77 -1.62 1.81
N HIS A 94 -17.53 -1.64 2.92
CA HIS A 94 -17.06 -1.04 4.17
C HIS A 94 -15.78 -1.72 4.69
N ARG A 95 -15.69 -3.04 4.55
CA ARG A 95 -14.47 -3.77 4.89
C ARG A 95 -13.39 -3.55 3.85
N ALA A 96 -13.73 -3.58 2.56
CA ALA A 96 -12.81 -3.34 1.46
C ALA A 96 -12.03 -2.03 1.62
N VAL A 97 -12.71 -0.94 1.98
CA VAL A 97 -12.08 0.38 2.21
C VAL A 97 -11.03 0.29 3.32
N THR A 98 -11.36 -0.32 4.46
CA THR A 98 -10.42 -0.48 5.58
C THR A 98 -9.27 -1.43 5.24
N HIS A 99 -9.56 -2.46 4.45
CA HIS A 99 -8.61 -3.46 3.97
C HIS A 99 -7.56 -2.84 3.06
N ASN A 100 -8.01 -2.07 2.06
CA ASN A 100 -7.15 -1.40 1.09
C ASN A 100 -6.39 -0.24 1.75
N LYS A 101 -6.98 0.49 2.70
CA LYS A 101 -6.24 1.44 3.54
C LYS A 101 -5.03 0.78 4.22
N GLY A 102 -5.19 -0.46 4.69
CA GLY A 102 -4.10 -1.25 5.28
C GLY A 102 -2.97 -1.53 4.29
N ILE A 103 -3.28 -1.77 3.01
CA ILE A 103 -2.29 -1.91 1.93
C ILE A 103 -1.58 -0.56 1.72
N MET A 104 -2.35 0.52 1.61
CA MET A 104 -1.83 1.87 1.33
C MET A 104 -0.87 2.37 2.42
N ASN A 105 -1.05 1.98 3.68
CA ASN A 105 -0.06 2.26 4.73
C ASN A 105 1.36 1.81 4.38
N GLY A 106 1.51 0.67 3.68
CA GLY A 106 2.81 0.15 3.25
C GLY A 106 3.28 0.80 1.94
N ILE A 107 2.37 0.93 0.97
CA ILE A 107 2.65 1.53 -0.34
C ILE A 107 3.10 2.99 -0.18
N ASP A 108 2.32 3.81 0.53
CA ASP A 108 2.58 5.24 0.70
C ASP A 108 3.89 5.51 1.43
N ALA A 109 4.24 4.66 2.41
CA ALA A 109 5.49 4.79 3.14
C ALA A 109 6.70 4.69 2.21
N VAL A 110 6.69 3.72 1.29
CA VAL A 110 7.78 3.56 0.30
C VAL A 110 7.72 4.66 -0.76
N ILE A 111 6.53 5.04 -1.23
CA ILE A 111 6.35 6.12 -2.20
C ILE A 111 6.91 7.45 -1.67
N LEU A 112 6.54 7.82 -0.44
CA LEU A 112 7.03 9.04 0.20
C LEU A 112 8.55 9.00 0.39
N ALA A 113 9.09 7.87 0.87
CA ALA A 113 10.52 7.71 1.06
C ALA A 113 11.31 7.84 -0.26
N THR A 114 10.70 7.42 -1.37
CA THR A 114 11.32 7.42 -2.70
C THR A 114 10.93 8.63 -3.55
N GLY A 115 10.25 9.62 -2.95
CA GLY A 115 9.94 10.90 -3.59
C GLY A 115 8.94 10.83 -4.74
N ASN A 116 8.12 9.79 -4.78
CA ASN A 116 7.06 9.60 -5.78
C ASN A 116 5.74 10.28 -5.35
N ASP A 117 4.83 10.49 -6.30
CA ASP A 117 3.52 11.11 -6.03
C ASP A 117 2.52 10.08 -5.47
N PHE A 118 2.31 10.11 -4.15
CA PHE A 118 1.35 9.22 -3.49
C PHE A 118 -0.11 9.48 -3.89
N ARG A 119 -0.47 10.72 -4.28
CA ARG A 119 -1.84 11.04 -4.68
C ARG A 119 -2.19 10.39 -6.02
N ALA A 120 -1.24 10.40 -6.96
CA ALA A 120 -1.40 9.74 -8.25
C ALA A 120 -1.61 8.23 -8.07
N VAL A 121 -0.82 7.62 -7.19
CA VAL A 121 -0.94 6.18 -6.89
C VAL A 121 -2.23 5.85 -6.15
N GLU A 122 -2.57 6.57 -5.08
CA GLU A 122 -3.83 6.41 -4.34
C GLU A 122 -5.05 6.49 -5.26
N ALA A 123 -5.11 7.53 -6.11
CA ALA A 123 -6.21 7.70 -7.06
C ALA A 123 -6.33 6.51 -8.03
N GLY A 124 -5.21 6.07 -8.62
CA GLY A 124 -5.18 4.94 -9.54
C GLY A 124 -5.57 3.62 -8.88
N ILE A 125 -5.03 3.34 -7.69
CA ILE A 125 -5.28 2.10 -6.94
C ILE A 125 -6.74 2.04 -6.47
N HIS A 126 -7.27 3.11 -5.87
CA HIS A 126 -8.66 3.12 -5.40
C HIS A 126 -9.67 3.09 -6.54
N ALA A 127 -9.38 3.70 -7.69
CA ALA A 127 -10.20 3.54 -8.90
C ALA A 127 -10.16 2.09 -9.41
N TYR A 128 -8.98 1.46 -9.40
CA TYR A 128 -8.82 0.07 -9.82
C TYR A 128 -9.53 -0.94 -8.93
N ALA A 129 -9.61 -0.67 -7.62
CA ALA A 129 -10.40 -1.46 -6.68
C ALA A 129 -11.90 -1.50 -7.03
N ALA A 130 -12.40 -0.56 -7.85
CA ALA A 130 -13.79 -0.48 -8.30
C ALA A 130 -13.98 -0.80 -9.79
N LYS A 131 -12.96 -1.34 -10.48
CA LYS A 131 -12.97 -1.57 -11.95
C LYS A 131 -14.12 -2.47 -12.43
N ASP A 132 -14.60 -3.37 -11.58
CA ASP A 132 -15.67 -4.34 -11.88
C ASP A 132 -17.06 -3.86 -11.43
N GLY A 133 -17.20 -2.56 -11.14
CA GLY A 133 -18.48 -1.91 -10.79
C GLY A 133 -18.76 -1.80 -9.29
N GLN A 134 -18.06 -2.56 -8.44
CA GLN A 134 -18.12 -2.45 -6.99
C GLN A 134 -16.71 -2.36 -6.39
N TYR A 135 -16.53 -1.48 -5.40
CA TYR A 135 -15.26 -1.35 -4.69
C TYR A 135 -14.96 -2.62 -3.87
N SER A 136 -13.82 -3.27 -4.15
CA SER A 136 -13.46 -4.59 -3.64
C SER A 136 -12.01 -4.64 -3.11
N SER A 137 -11.60 -5.78 -2.56
CA SER A 137 -10.23 -6.02 -2.09
C SER A 137 -9.24 -6.08 -3.26
N LEU A 138 -8.09 -5.43 -3.11
CA LEU A 138 -6.96 -5.50 -4.05
C LEU A 138 -6.10 -6.76 -3.87
N THR A 139 -6.33 -7.50 -2.80
CA THR A 139 -5.60 -8.74 -2.48
C THR A 139 -6.51 -9.95 -2.60
N HIS A 140 -5.87 -11.10 -2.72
CA HIS A 140 -6.51 -12.38 -2.91
C HIS A 140 -5.80 -13.43 -2.08
N ALA A 141 -6.56 -14.40 -1.59
CA ALA A 141 -6.06 -15.49 -0.78
C ALA A 141 -6.79 -16.76 -1.17
N GLU A 142 -6.09 -17.89 -1.16
CA GLU A 142 -6.70 -19.19 -1.32
C GLU A 142 -5.85 -20.30 -0.68
N VAL A 143 -6.46 -21.47 -0.57
CA VAL A 143 -5.77 -22.70 -0.18
C VAL A 143 -6.07 -23.74 -1.26
N GLU A 144 -5.02 -24.22 -1.92
CA GLU A 144 -5.14 -25.23 -2.97
C GLU A 144 -4.04 -26.28 -2.76
N ASN A 145 -4.39 -27.57 -2.78
CA ASN A 145 -3.45 -28.69 -2.61
C ASN A 145 -2.53 -28.57 -1.37
N GLY A 146 -3.06 -28.04 -0.26
CA GLY A 146 -2.29 -27.84 0.98
C GLY A 146 -1.34 -26.65 0.97
N ILE A 147 -1.37 -25.83 -0.10
CA ILE A 147 -0.58 -24.60 -0.24
C ILE A 147 -1.49 -23.40 0.01
N PHE A 148 -1.12 -22.56 0.97
CA PHE A 148 -1.71 -21.25 1.15
C PHE A 148 -1.04 -20.26 0.19
N ARG A 149 -1.83 -19.56 -0.63
CA ARG A 149 -1.38 -18.47 -1.50
C ARG A 149 -2.02 -17.16 -1.10
N PHE A 150 -1.24 -16.09 -1.16
CA PHE A 150 -1.69 -14.72 -0.88
C PHE A 150 -1.01 -13.75 -1.84
N TRP A 151 -1.79 -12.97 -2.59
CA TRP A 151 -1.27 -12.08 -3.62
C TRP A 151 -2.04 -10.76 -3.73
N ILE A 152 -1.43 -9.81 -4.41
CA ILE A 152 -1.96 -8.47 -4.70
C ILE A 152 -1.80 -8.17 -6.18
N GLU A 153 -2.76 -7.44 -6.74
CA GLU A 153 -2.68 -6.84 -8.07
C GLU A 153 -3.03 -5.36 -7.98
N VAL A 154 -2.06 -4.48 -8.22
CA VAL A 154 -2.23 -3.02 -8.09
C VAL A 154 -1.62 -2.28 -9.27
N PRO A 155 -2.30 -1.25 -9.82
CA PRO A 155 -1.69 -0.39 -10.81
C PRO A 155 -0.67 0.53 -10.13
N LEU A 156 0.56 0.54 -10.63
CA LEU A 156 1.64 1.37 -10.11
C LEU A 156 2.35 2.02 -11.29
N ALA A 157 2.41 3.35 -11.31
CA ALA A 157 3.23 4.09 -12.26
C ALA A 157 4.18 4.99 -11.46
N LEU A 158 5.41 4.50 -11.28
CA LEU A 158 6.44 5.15 -10.47
C LEU A 158 7.61 5.58 -11.34
N GLY A 159 8.42 6.50 -10.82
CA GLY A 159 9.69 6.89 -11.40
C GLY A 159 10.84 6.77 -10.41
N THR A 160 12.02 6.49 -10.93
CA THR A 160 13.31 6.57 -10.24
C THR A 160 14.12 7.78 -10.73
N VAL A 161 13.72 8.39 -11.85
CA VAL A 161 14.28 9.65 -12.38
C VAL A 161 13.21 10.74 -12.54
N GLY A 162 13.65 11.99 -12.40
CA GLY A 162 12.81 13.18 -12.60
C GLY A 162 12.08 13.66 -11.33
N GLY A 163 11.69 14.94 -11.32
CA GLY A 163 10.99 15.54 -10.18
C GLY A 163 11.82 15.56 -8.90
N LEU A 164 11.19 15.20 -7.77
CA LEU A 164 11.84 15.20 -6.46
C LEU A 164 12.87 14.09 -6.27
N THR A 165 12.84 13.02 -7.08
CA THR A 165 13.69 11.84 -6.90
C THR A 165 15.19 12.17 -7.02
N SER A 166 15.53 13.17 -7.83
CA SER A 166 16.91 13.63 -8.04
C SER A 166 17.27 14.90 -7.25
N LEU A 167 16.32 15.53 -6.58
CA LEU A 167 16.52 16.80 -5.87
C LEU A 167 16.64 16.61 -4.35
N HIS A 168 15.80 15.76 -3.75
CA HIS A 168 15.75 15.62 -2.30
C HIS A 168 16.84 14.65 -1.79
N PRO A 169 17.76 15.08 -0.90
CA PRO A 169 18.88 14.24 -0.45
C PRO A 169 18.46 12.91 0.19
N LEU A 170 17.40 12.91 1.01
CA LEU A 170 16.90 11.68 1.63
C LEU A 170 16.27 10.70 0.63
N VAL A 171 15.73 11.20 -0.49
CA VAL A 171 15.17 10.32 -1.53
C VAL A 171 16.28 9.58 -2.26
N LYS A 172 17.39 10.28 -2.55
CA LYS A 172 18.60 9.63 -3.11
C LYS A 172 19.12 8.54 -2.18
N LEU A 173 19.22 8.84 -0.89
CA LEU A 173 19.65 7.88 0.12
C LEU A 173 18.70 6.67 0.18
N ALA A 174 17.38 6.89 0.15
CA ALA A 174 16.40 5.80 0.14
C ALA A 174 16.56 4.90 -1.09
N LEU A 175 16.73 5.48 -2.29
CA LEU A 175 17.00 4.71 -3.51
C LEU A 175 18.34 3.98 -3.46
N GLU A 176 19.37 4.55 -2.82
CA GLU A 176 20.66 3.88 -2.59
C GLU A 176 20.55 2.69 -1.64
N ILE A 177 19.80 2.83 -0.54
CA ILE A 177 19.50 1.72 0.39
C ILE A 177 18.79 0.59 -0.34
N LEU A 178 17.90 0.92 -1.28
CA LEU A 178 17.18 -0.06 -2.11
C LEU A 178 18.03 -0.63 -3.27
N GLY A 179 19.31 -0.25 -3.40
CA GLY A 179 20.20 -0.75 -4.44
C GLY A 179 20.02 -0.11 -5.81
N LYS A 180 19.50 1.11 -5.88
CA LYS A 180 19.22 1.88 -7.11
C LYS A 180 18.38 1.07 -8.13
N PRO A 181 17.15 0.68 -7.75
CA PRO A 181 16.28 -0.10 -8.63
C PRO A 181 15.89 0.69 -9.89
N SER A 182 15.50 -0.01 -10.96
CA SER A 182 14.70 0.57 -12.05
C SER A 182 13.29 0.92 -11.55
N ALA A 183 12.53 1.68 -12.33
CA ALA A 183 11.13 1.96 -12.01
C ALA A 183 10.31 0.68 -11.83
N GLU A 184 10.47 -0.31 -12.73
CA GLU A 184 9.76 -1.60 -12.63
C GLU A 184 10.09 -2.34 -11.32
N THR A 185 11.37 -2.43 -10.97
CA THR A 185 11.81 -3.07 -9.73
C THR A 185 11.29 -2.30 -8.51
N LEU A 186 11.26 -0.97 -8.56
CA LEU A 186 10.67 -0.16 -7.50
C LEU A 186 9.18 -0.44 -7.33
N MET A 187 8.42 -0.55 -8.41
CA MET A 187 7.00 -0.89 -8.36
C MET A 187 6.78 -2.27 -7.74
N GLN A 188 7.63 -3.26 -8.04
CA GLN A 188 7.58 -4.58 -7.41
C GLN A 188 7.83 -4.50 -5.90
N ILE A 189 8.85 -3.74 -5.46
CA ILE A 189 9.14 -3.52 -4.04
C ILE A 189 7.94 -2.87 -3.33
N VAL A 190 7.32 -1.86 -3.95
CA VAL A 190 6.14 -1.17 -3.41
C VAL A 190 4.94 -2.11 -3.29
N ALA A 191 4.68 -2.94 -4.30
CA ALA A 191 3.60 -3.94 -4.25
C ALA A 191 3.84 -4.96 -3.13
N VAL A 192 5.07 -5.43 -2.95
CA VAL A 192 5.45 -6.34 -1.85
C VAL A 192 5.27 -5.66 -0.50
N ALA A 193 5.62 -4.38 -0.35
CA ALA A 193 5.40 -3.63 0.89
C ALA A 193 3.89 -3.53 1.23
N GLY A 194 3.05 -3.28 0.22
CA GLY A 194 1.59 -3.29 0.37
C GLY A 194 1.05 -4.66 0.78
N LEU A 195 1.51 -5.73 0.13
CA LEU A 195 1.14 -7.11 0.43
C LEU A 195 1.53 -7.51 1.86
N ALA A 196 2.77 -7.20 2.26
CA ALA A 196 3.29 -7.49 3.59
C ALA A 196 2.50 -6.75 4.68
N GLN A 197 2.17 -5.48 4.44
CA GLN A 197 1.39 -4.69 5.38
C GLN A 197 -0.04 -5.21 5.53
N ASN A 198 -0.66 -5.65 4.42
CA ASN A 198 -1.98 -6.28 4.48
C ASN A 198 -1.95 -7.64 5.19
N PHE A 199 -0.95 -8.47 4.88
CA PHE A 199 -0.75 -9.75 5.58
C PHE A 199 -0.61 -9.55 7.09
N ALA A 200 0.22 -8.59 7.52
CA ALA A 200 0.40 -8.28 8.95
C ALA A 200 -0.90 -7.81 9.61
N ALA A 201 -1.67 -6.95 8.94
CA ALA A 201 -2.95 -6.46 9.44
C ALA A 201 -3.98 -7.58 9.59
N LEU A 202 -4.14 -8.42 8.56
CA LEU A 202 -5.05 -9.57 8.60
C LEU A 202 -4.60 -10.58 9.65
N ARG A 203 -3.30 -10.93 9.69
CA ARG A 203 -2.74 -11.83 10.70
C ARG A 203 -3.08 -11.36 12.11
N SER A 204 -2.90 -10.07 12.39
CA SER A 204 -3.25 -9.51 13.70
C SER A 204 -4.75 -9.62 13.99
N LEU A 205 -5.62 -9.31 13.02
CA LEU A 205 -7.07 -9.39 13.16
C LEU A 205 -7.59 -10.81 13.42
N VAL A 206 -7.01 -11.82 12.76
CA VAL A 206 -7.52 -13.20 12.84
C VAL A 206 -6.93 -14.02 13.99
N THR A 207 -5.87 -13.52 14.65
CA THR A 207 -5.18 -14.19 15.76
C THR A 207 -5.43 -13.53 17.11
N THR A 208 -4.71 -12.47 17.44
CA THR A 208 -4.73 -11.79 18.76
C THR A 208 -5.69 -10.61 18.82
N GLY A 209 -6.07 -10.05 17.67
CA GLY A 209 -6.71 -8.75 17.54
C GLY A 209 -5.70 -7.59 17.45
N ILE A 210 -6.11 -6.50 16.81
CA ILE A 210 -5.27 -5.29 16.58
C ILE A 210 -4.89 -4.59 17.90
N GLN A 211 -5.79 -4.62 18.87
CA GLN A 211 -5.62 -3.88 20.12
C GLN A 211 -4.42 -4.40 20.94
N GLU A 212 -4.18 -5.70 21.01
CA GLU A 212 -3.03 -6.26 21.75
C GLU A 212 -1.68 -5.75 21.18
N GLY A 213 -1.56 -5.66 19.85
CA GLY A 213 -0.37 -5.14 19.17
C GLY A 213 -0.20 -3.63 19.31
N HIS A 214 -1.27 -2.85 19.08
CA HIS A 214 -1.25 -1.40 19.24
C HIS A 214 -0.94 -0.98 20.68
N MET A 215 -1.47 -1.71 21.67
CA MET A 215 -1.22 -1.42 23.08
C MET A 215 0.23 -1.66 23.48
N LYS A 216 0.94 -2.61 22.85
CA LYS A 216 2.38 -2.81 23.11
C LYS A 216 3.22 -1.62 22.63
N MET A 217 2.90 -1.05 21.47
CA MET A 217 3.56 0.17 20.99
C MET A 217 3.16 1.39 21.84
N HIS A 218 1.88 1.52 22.17
CA HIS A 218 1.37 2.62 22.99
C HIS A 218 1.99 2.60 24.41
N LEU A 219 2.14 1.41 25.00
CA LEU A 219 2.84 1.21 26.27
C LEU A 219 4.26 1.79 26.22
N LEU A 220 5.05 1.42 25.21
CA LEU A 220 6.43 1.93 25.07
C LEU A 220 6.46 3.45 24.90
N ASN A 221 5.50 4.04 24.18
CA ASN A 221 5.39 5.49 24.05
C ASN A 221 5.09 6.18 25.39
N ILE A 222 4.16 5.63 26.18
CA ILE A 222 3.85 6.15 27.52
C ILE A 222 5.09 6.04 28.42
N LEU A 223 5.77 4.89 28.41
CA LEU A 223 6.97 4.68 29.21
C LEU A 223 8.11 5.62 28.82
N ASN A 224 8.28 5.90 27.52
CA ASN A 224 9.24 6.90 27.04
C ASN A 224 8.87 8.30 27.55
N GLN A 225 7.60 8.69 27.51
CA GLN A 225 7.13 9.99 28.04
C GLN A 225 7.33 10.12 29.55
N LEU A 226 7.20 9.01 30.28
CA LEU A 226 7.46 8.94 31.71
C LEU A 226 8.96 8.87 32.06
N GLY A 227 9.84 8.81 31.06
CA GLY A 227 11.29 8.71 31.25
C GLY A 227 11.72 7.38 31.85
N ALA A 228 11.07 6.28 31.45
CA ALA A 228 11.42 4.94 31.90
C ALA A 228 12.80 4.50 31.36
N THR A 229 13.59 3.82 32.20
CA THR A 229 14.83 3.15 31.79
C THR A 229 14.52 1.88 31.00
N GLU A 230 15.52 1.31 30.32
CA GLU A 230 15.33 0.06 29.56
C GLU A 230 14.89 -1.12 30.45
N ASP A 231 15.46 -1.24 31.65
CA ASP A 231 15.08 -2.29 32.61
C ASP A 231 13.63 -2.12 33.12
N GLU A 232 13.19 -0.87 33.35
CA GLU A 232 11.81 -0.55 33.70
C GLU A 232 10.86 -0.89 32.55
N LYS A 233 11.25 -0.61 31.30
CA LYS A 233 10.46 -0.97 30.11
C LYS A 233 10.31 -2.48 29.96
N VAL A 234 11.38 -3.26 30.14
CA VAL A 234 11.32 -4.72 30.08
C VAL A 234 10.37 -5.26 31.14
N THR A 235 10.52 -4.79 32.39
CA THR A 235 9.71 -5.23 33.53
C THR A 235 8.22 -4.93 33.33
N LEU A 236 7.89 -3.70 32.92
CA LEU A 236 6.50 -3.28 32.72
C LEU A 236 5.90 -3.91 31.46
N THR A 237 6.70 -4.13 30.41
CA THR A 237 6.26 -4.87 29.23
C THR A 237 5.86 -6.30 29.59
N GLU A 238 6.63 -6.98 30.44
CA GLU A 238 6.29 -8.33 30.90
C GLU A 238 5.02 -8.33 31.77
N HIS A 239 4.87 -7.35 32.67
CA HIS A 239 3.68 -7.19 33.49
C HIS A 239 2.41 -7.00 32.63
N PHE A 240 2.48 -6.17 31.59
CA PHE A 240 1.35 -5.86 30.72
C PHE A 240 1.11 -6.87 29.58
N LYS A 241 1.92 -7.93 29.45
CA LYS A 241 1.56 -9.08 28.58
C LYS A 241 0.32 -9.83 29.10
N LYS A 242 0.08 -9.80 30.41
CA LYS A 242 -1.00 -10.53 31.08
C LYS A 242 -2.10 -9.62 31.64
N ASN A 243 -1.92 -8.30 31.55
CA ASN A 243 -2.81 -7.29 32.14
C ASN A 243 -3.15 -6.22 31.10
N ALA A 244 -4.36 -5.69 31.13
CA ALA A 244 -4.77 -4.62 30.22
C ALA A 244 -3.95 -3.32 30.47
N ALA A 245 -3.29 -2.81 29.44
CA ALA A 245 -2.34 -1.70 29.52
C ALA A 245 -2.98 -0.31 29.35
N THR A 246 -4.05 0.02 30.09
CA THR A 246 -4.62 1.37 30.00
C THR A 246 -3.62 2.43 30.48
N HIS A 247 -3.71 3.67 29.97
CA HIS A 247 -2.79 4.74 30.33
C HIS A 247 -2.67 4.93 31.86
N SER A 248 -3.79 4.91 32.58
CA SER A 248 -3.81 5.02 34.05
C SER A 248 -3.13 3.82 34.74
N ALA A 249 -3.34 2.60 34.23
CA ALA A 249 -2.70 1.40 34.75
C ALA A 249 -1.17 1.45 34.57
N VAL A 250 -0.70 1.88 33.39
CA VAL A 250 0.72 2.01 33.08
C VAL A 250 1.40 3.04 34.00
N VAL A 251 0.81 4.23 34.15
CA VAL A 251 1.33 5.27 35.06
C VAL A 251 1.40 4.77 36.50
N THR A 252 0.38 4.05 36.96
CA THR A 252 0.32 3.52 38.34
C THR A 252 1.38 2.44 38.55
N ALA A 253 1.50 1.49 37.63
CA ALA A 253 2.51 0.43 37.70
C ALA A 253 3.93 0.99 37.65
N PHE A 254 4.19 1.99 36.80
CA PHE A 254 5.47 2.67 36.71
C PHE A 254 5.85 3.39 38.02
N LYS A 255 4.92 4.15 38.61
CA LYS A 255 5.15 4.80 39.91
C LYS A 255 5.47 3.77 41.00
N LYS A 256 4.69 2.68 41.04
CA LYS A 256 4.90 1.59 42.01
C LYS A 256 6.28 0.95 41.87
N LEU A 257 6.73 0.73 40.63
CA LEU A 257 8.05 0.16 40.35
C LEU A 257 9.18 1.05 40.87
N ARG A 258 9.05 2.38 40.80
CA ARG A 258 10.05 3.33 41.29
C ARG A 258 10.04 3.59 42.80
N THR A 259 8.93 3.28 43.47
CA THR A 259 8.79 3.40 44.92
C THR A 259 9.04 2.08 45.66
N SER A 260 9.31 1.00 44.92
CA SER A 260 9.70 -0.31 45.46
C SER A 260 11.22 -0.43 45.45
#